data_AF-A0A7S0FUE0-F1
#
_entry.id   AF-A0A7S0FUE0-F1
#
_cell.length_a   1.000
_cell.length_b   1.000
_cell.length_c   1.000
_cell.angle_alpha   90.00
_cell.angle_beta   90.00
_cell.angle_gamma   90.00
#
_symmetry.space_group_name_H-M   'P 1'
#
loop_
_entity.id
_entity.type
_entity.pdbx_description
1 polymer ?
#
loop_
_entity_poly.entity_id
_entity_poly.type
_entity_poly.pdbx_seq_one_letter_code
_entity_poly.pdbx_strand_id
1 'polypeptide(L)'
;LTVVNRQATVSMIPSSSSLIMKALNEPVRDRKKEKNIVHNGNLTLDQVIEIARSMRERSMARLLAGTVKEILGTCNSIGCTVNGESPRDIQAGIDDGEIEIPDE
;
A
#
# COMPACT_ATOMS: atom_id res chain seq x y z
N LEU A 1 0.91 -12.42 -18.59
CA LEU A 1 1.47 -13.53 -19.40
C LEU A 1 1.17 -13.22 -20.86
N THR A 2 2.21 -12.98 -21.64
CA THR A 2 2.11 -12.74 -23.08
C THR A 2 2.86 -13.86 -23.78
N VAL A 3 2.24 -14.47 -24.79
CA VAL A 3 2.85 -15.55 -25.58
C VAL A 3 3.00 -15.05 -27.01
N VAL A 4 4.24 -14.95 -27.48
CA VAL A 4 4.57 -14.54 -28.84
C VAL A 4 5.55 -15.55 -29.40
N ASN A 5 5.33 -16.05 -30.61
CA ASN A 5 6.20 -17.03 -31.29
C ASN A 5 6.60 -18.25 -30.42
N ARG A 6 5.63 -18.79 -29.67
CA ARG A 6 5.82 -19.91 -28.72
C ARG A 6 6.80 -19.63 -27.58
N GLN A 7 7.15 -18.37 -27.33
CA GLN A 7 7.88 -17.92 -26.16
C GLN A 7 6.90 -17.24 -25.20
N ALA A 8 6.91 -17.69 -23.94
CA ALA A 8 6.07 -17.13 -22.89
C ALA A 8 6.89 -16.12 -22.07
N THR A 9 6.44 -14.86 -22.05
CA THR A 9 6.98 -13.81 -21.18
C THR A 9 6.00 -13.52 -20.06
N VAL A 10 6.50 -13.53 -18.82
CA VAL A 10 5.73 -13.21 -17.62
C VAL A 10 6.02 -11.78 -17.21
N SER A 11 4.99 -10.95 -17.15
CA SER A 11 5.04 -9.62 -16.55
C SER A 11 4.27 -9.63 -15.23
N MET A 12 4.86 -9.00 -14.20
CA MET A 12 4.23 -8.84 -12.89
C MET A 12 3.50 -7.51 -12.84
N ILE A 13 2.26 -7.55 -12.38
CA ILE A 13 1.43 -6.38 -12.14
C ILE A 13 1.45 -6.13 -10.64
N PRO A 14 2.04 -5.02 -10.14
CA PRO A 14 2.11 -4.77 -8.69
C PRO A 14 0.71 -4.61 -8.08
N SER A 15 0.46 -5.20 -6.91
CA SER A 15 -0.74 -4.92 -6.11
C SER A 15 -0.40 -4.03 -4.91
N SER A 16 -1.37 -3.27 -4.39
CA SER A 16 -1.17 -2.43 -3.20
C SER A 16 -0.65 -3.24 -2.02
N SER A 17 -1.26 -4.39 -1.77
CA SER A 17 -0.85 -5.30 -0.71
C SER A 17 0.59 -5.79 -0.87
N SER A 18 1.04 -6.08 -2.10
CA SER A 18 2.41 -6.54 -2.35
C SER A 18 3.43 -5.43 -2.07
N LEU A 19 3.11 -4.19 -2.42
CA LEU A 19 4.00 -3.04 -2.21
C LEU A 19 4.09 -2.69 -0.72
N ILE A 20 2.96 -2.70 -0.01
CA ILE A 20 2.92 -2.45 1.44
C ILE A 20 3.73 -3.51 2.21
N MET A 21 3.53 -4.80 1.90
CA MET A 21 4.32 -5.88 2.53
C MET A 21 5.81 -5.74 2.29
N LYS A 22 6.19 -5.28 1.10
CA LYS A 22 7.60 -5.03 0.76
C LYS A 22 8.16 -3.86 1.55
N ALA A 23 7.38 -2.80 1.77
CA ALA A 23 7.81 -1.65 2.57
C ALA A 23 7.96 -1.99 4.06
N LEU A 24 7.10 -2.87 4.59
CA LEU A 24 7.16 -3.32 5.99
C LEU A 24 8.38 -4.20 6.31
N ASN A 25 9.01 -4.81 5.29
CA ASN A 25 10.21 -5.63 5.42
C ASN A 25 10.15 -6.67 6.56
N GLU A 26 9.00 -7.30 6.75
CA GLU A 26 8.83 -8.29 7.79
C GLU A 26 9.63 -9.57 7.50
N PRO A 27 10.17 -10.24 8.54
CA PRO A 27 10.98 -11.44 8.36
C PRO A 27 10.18 -12.59 7.74
N VAL A 28 10.90 -13.49 7.08
CA VAL A 28 10.32 -14.69 6.46
C VAL A 28 9.61 -15.51 7.54
N ARG A 29 8.30 -15.74 7.35
CA ARG A 29 7.47 -16.40 8.36
C ARG A 29 7.44 -17.92 8.16
N ASP A 30 7.47 -18.65 9.27
CA ASP A 30 7.21 -20.10 9.31
C ASP A 30 5.69 -20.36 9.25
N ARG A 31 5.19 -20.57 8.04
CA ARG A 31 3.75 -20.75 7.75
C ARG A 31 3.11 -21.97 8.44
N LYS A 32 3.90 -22.87 9.05
CA LYS A 32 3.40 -24.12 9.64
C LYS A 32 3.04 -23.99 11.12
N LYS A 33 3.73 -23.12 11.87
CA LYS A 33 3.58 -23.01 13.33
C LYS A 33 2.55 -21.97 13.73
N GLU A 34 2.61 -20.80 13.11
CA GLU A 34 1.74 -19.67 13.47
C GLU A 34 0.79 -19.36 12.31
N LYS A 35 -0.51 -19.47 12.60
CA LYS A 35 -1.59 -19.16 11.65
C LYS A 35 -2.18 -17.79 11.99
N ASN A 36 -2.62 -17.04 10.99
CA ASN A 36 -3.34 -15.77 11.13
C ASN A 36 -2.61 -14.68 11.95
N ILE A 37 -1.29 -14.54 11.75
CA ILE A 37 -0.52 -13.46 12.39
C ILE A 37 -0.98 -12.11 11.83
N VAL A 38 -1.38 -11.21 12.71
CA VAL A 38 -1.66 -9.81 12.38
C VAL A 38 -0.35 -9.08 12.18
N HIS A 39 -0.27 -8.28 11.12
CA HIS A 39 0.89 -7.46 10.83
C HIS A 39 0.86 -6.24 11.74
N ASN A 40 1.88 -6.03 12.57
CA ASN A 40 1.98 -4.87 13.47
C ASN A 40 3.09 -3.90 13.03
N GLY A 41 3.41 -3.87 11.74
CA GLY A 41 4.45 -2.97 11.23
C GLY A 41 3.93 -1.54 11.07
N ASN A 42 4.85 -0.59 11.22
CA ASN A 42 4.61 0.84 11.08
C ASN A 42 5.28 1.34 9.79
N LEU A 43 4.55 2.08 8.97
CA LEU A 43 5.08 2.77 7.79
C LEU A 43 5.17 4.27 8.02
N THR A 44 6.06 4.95 7.29
CA THR A 44 6.04 6.41 7.25
C THR A 44 5.05 6.91 6.20
N LEU A 45 4.52 8.13 6.38
CA LEU A 45 3.63 8.73 5.39
C LEU A 45 4.31 8.88 4.02
N ASP A 46 5.61 9.20 3.98
CA ASP A 46 6.38 9.32 2.74
C ASP A 46 6.39 8.01 1.94
N GLN A 47 6.57 6.87 2.61
CA GLN A 47 6.52 5.56 1.97
C GLN A 47 5.14 5.27 1.39
N VAL A 48 4.08 5.69 2.07
CA VAL A 48 2.71 5.56 1.57
C VAL A 48 2.50 6.41 0.32
N ILE A 49 3.05 7.63 0.29
CA ILE A 49 3.00 8.52 -0.88
C ILE A 49 3.77 7.93 -2.06
N GLU A 50 4.96 7.38 -1.85
CA GLU A 50 5.73 6.70 -2.91
C GLU A 50 5.00 5.48 -3.49
N ILE A 51 4.35 4.69 -2.62
CA ILE A 51 3.52 3.56 -3.05
C ILE A 51 2.31 4.07 -3.85
N ALA A 52 1.67 5.15 -3.39
CA ALA A 52 0.54 5.77 -4.09
C ALA A 52 0.94 6.28 -5.49
N ARG A 53 2.11 6.91 -5.62
CA ARG A 53 2.68 7.33 -6.92
C ARG A 53 2.91 6.14 -7.85
N SER A 54 3.49 5.06 -7.34
CA SER A 54 3.70 3.82 -8.11
C SER A 54 2.40 3.14 -8.56
N MET A 55 1.29 3.42 -7.87
CA MET A 55 -0.04 2.91 -8.18
C MET A 55 -0.93 3.89 -8.93
N ARG A 56 -0.47 5.13 -9.15
CA ARG A 56 -1.28 6.21 -9.71
C ARG A 56 -1.86 5.86 -11.07
N GLU A 57 -1.08 5.22 -11.94
CA GLU A 57 -1.52 4.79 -13.28
C GLU A 57 -2.71 3.81 -13.26
N ARG A 58 -2.95 3.14 -12.14
CA ARG A 58 -4.00 2.12 -11.97
C ARG A 58 -5.09 2.54 -10.99
N SER A 59 -4.86 3.60 -10.22
CA SER A 59 -5.88 4.17 -9.35
C SER A 59 -6.87 4.97 -10.19
N MET A 60 -8.16 4.77 -9.93
CA MET A 60 -9.24 5.50 -10.60
C MET A 60 -9.54 6.85 -9.91
N ALA A 61 -8.75 7.22 -8.89
CA ALA A 61 -8.90 8.47 -8.18
C ALA A 61 -8.56 9.68 -9.07
N ARG A 62 -9.26 10.80 -8.87
CA ARG A 62 -8.99 12.06 -9.59
C ARG A 62 -7.69 12.74 -9.15
N LEU A 63 -7.41 12.72 -7.86
CA LEU A 63 -6.26 13.37 -7.23
C LEU A 63 -5.38 12.33 -6.52
N LEU A 64 -4.10 12.65 -6.32
CA LEU A 64 -3.17 11.78 -5.59
C LEU A 64 -3.67 11.52 -4.16
N ALA A 65 -4.28 12.51 -3.51
CA ALA A 65 -4.90 12.36 -2.20
C ALA A 65 -5.93 11.21 -2.15
N GLY A 66 -6.67 10.99 -3.23
CA GLY A 66 -7.59 9.86 -3.32
C GLY A 66 -6.86 8.51 -3.42
N THR A 67 -5.78 8.46 -4.20
CA THR A 67 -4.94 7.25 -4.28
C THR A 67 -4.27 6.95 -2.94
N VAL A 68 -3.81 7.96 -2.20
CA VAL A 68 -3.25 7.77 -0.85
C VAL A 68 -4.30 7.21 0.12
N LYS A 69 -5.54 7.69 0.08
CA LYS A 69 -6.66 7.13 0.87
C LYS A 69 -6.93 5.66 0.54
N GLU A 70 -6.85 5.27 -0.73
CA GLU A 70 -6.98 3.86 -1.13
C GLU A 70 -5.86 3.01 -0.50
N ILE A 71 -4.62 3.48 -0.54
CA ILE A 71 -3.47 2.78 0.06
C ILE A 71 -3.63 2.68 1.58
N LEU A 72 -4.02 3.76 2.26
CA LEU A 72 -4.31 3.76 3.70
C LEU A 72 -5.44 2.80 4.08
N GLY A 73 -6.45 2.67 3.21
CA GLY A 73 -7.51 1.67 3.35
C GLY A 73 -6.94 0.24 3.37
N THR A 74 -6.02 -0.08 2.45
CA THR A 74 -5.33 -1.38 2.47
C THR A 74 -4.42 -1.58 3.69
N CYS A 75 -3.75 -0.53 4.19
CA CYS A 75 -2.96 -0.61 5.43
C CYS A 75 -3.83 -1.04 6.62
N ASN A 76 -5.05 -0.48 6.72
CA ASN A 76 -6.00 -0.85 7.78
C ASN A 76 -6.44 -2.33 7.70
N SER A 77 -6.62 -2.88 6.49
CA SER A 77 -6.97 -4.30 6.33
C SER A 77 -5.82 -5.25 6.67
N ILE A 78 -4.56 -4.81 6.48
CA ILE A 78 -3.37 -5.60 6.79
C ILE A 78 -3.06 -5.57 8.30
N GLY A 79 -3.42 -4.48 8.98
CA GLY A 79 -3.17 -4.25 10.41
C GLY A 79 -2.03 -3.26 10.70
N CYS A 80 -1.53 -2.56 9.68
CA CYS A 80 -0.39 -1.67 9.82
C CYS A 80 -0.78 -0.29 10.35
N THR A 81 0.11 0.30 11.12
CA THR A 81 0.03 1.72 11.51
C THR A 81 0.83 2.58 10.54
N VAL A 82 0.50 3.86 10.47
CA VAL A 82 1.24 4.85 9.68
C VAL A 82 1.61 6.00 10.61
N ASN A 83 2.89 6.34 10.70
CA ASN A 83 3.41 7.32 11.66
C ASN A 83 2.99 7.06 13.13
N GLY A 84 2.73 5.79 13.49
CA GLY A 84 2.25 5.42 14.83
C GLY A 84 0.75 5.65 15.07
N GLU A 85 0.03 6.17 14.09
CA GLU A 85 -1.41 6.42 14.15
C GLU A 85 -2.20 5.39 13.33
N SER A 86 -3.50 5.34 13.57
CA SER A 86 -4.42 4.51 12.80
C SER A 86 -4.57 5.08 11.38
N PRO A 87 -4.53 4.24 10.33
CA PRO A 87 -4.78 4.69 8.96
C PRO A 87 -6.16 5.33 8.76
N ARG A 88 -7.13 5.08 9.66
CA ARG A 88 -8.44 5.73 9.64
C ARG A 88 -8.39 7.18 10.09
N ASP A 89 -7.57 7.47 11.11
CA ASP A 89 -7.46 8.82 11.66
C ASP A 89 -6.71 9.72 10.67
N ILE A 90 -5.68 9.18 10.02
CA ILE A 90 -4.97 9.87 8.93
C ILE A 90 -5.90 10.13 7.73
N GLN A 91 -6.79 9.18 7.39
CA GLN A 91 -7.78 9.41 6.34
C GLN A 91 -8.70 10.60 6.66
N ALA A 92 -9.16 10.69 7.91
CA ALA A 92 -9.96 11.82 8.38
C ALA A 92 -9.16 13.13 8.33
N GLY A 93 -7.90 13.15 8.79
CA GLY A 93 -7.03 14.33 8.70
C GLY A 93 -6.77 14.81 7.27
N ILE A 94 -6.79 13.90 6.27
CA ILE A 94 -6.72 14.27 4.85
C ILE A 94 -8.08 14.81 4.34
N ASP A 95 -9.20 14.31 4.85
CA ASP A 95 -10.53 14.87 4.56
C ASP A 95 -10.71 16.28 5.16
N ASP A 96 -10.19 16.51 6.36
CA ASP A 96 -10.24 17.77 7.10
C ASP A 96 -9.20 18.80 6.60
N GLY A 97 -8.23 18.36 5.79
CA GLY A 97 -7.18 19.20 5.21
C GLY A 97 -6.02 19.52 6.15
N GLU A 98 -5.93 18.85 7.30
CA GLU A 98 -4.80 18.97 8.23
C GLU A 98 -3.51 18.33 7.69
N ILE A 99 -3.66 17.28 6.87
CA ILE A 99 -2.55 16.58 6.22
C ILE A 99 -2.55 16.93 4.73
N GLU A 100 -1.66 17.84 4.36
CA GLU A 100 -1.45 18.20 2.95
C GLU A 100 -0.73 17.07 2.22
N ILE A 101 -1.38 16.56 1.16
CA ILE A 101 -0.78 15.60 0.23
C ILE A 101 -0.34 16.38 -1.02
N PRO A 102 0.91 16.19 -1.49
CA PRO A 102 1.35 16.78 -2.75
C PRO A 102 0.42 16.38 -3.91
N ASP A 103 0.22 17.28 -4.87
CA ASP A 103 -0.61 16.99 -6.04
C ASP A 103 0.04 16.00 -7.03
N GLU A 104 1.35 15.76 -6.89
CA GLU A 104 2.18 14.96 -7.81
C GLU A 104 2.74 13.68 -7.16
#